data_AF-A0A126ZWI8-F1
#
_entry.id   AF-A0A126ZWI8-F1
#
_cell.length_a   1.000
_cell.length_b   1.000
_cell.length_c   1.000
_cell.angle_alpha   90.00
_cell.angle_beta   90.00
_cell.angle_gamma   90.00
#
_symmetry.space_group_name_H-M   'P 1'
#
loop_
_entity.id
_entity.type
_entity.pdbx_description
1 polymer ?
#
loop_
_entity_poly.entity_id
_entity_poly.type
_entity_poly.pdbx_seq_one_letter_code
_entity_poly.pdbx_strand_id
1 'polypeptide(L)'
;MGDMPVRRGPGPRHPLGRASAAYLAGNRARLEEMARDAGLRDPAGFAWSFHILVQGSIIADCEGDPDAVAHARVAAALLLDHHRPPAHP
;
A
#
# COMPACT_ATOMS: atom_id res chain seq x y z
N MET A 1 -28.57 20.31 5.45
CA MET A 1 -27.51 19.71 4.61
C MET A 1 -27.91 18.26 4.40
N GLY A 2 -28.46 17.91 3.25
CA GLY A 2 -29.08 16.60 3.00
C GLY A 2 -28.05 15.48 2.85
N ASP A 3 -28.42 14.29 3.33
CA ASP A 3 -27.67 13.04 3.22
C ASP A 3 -27.42 12.70 1.74
N MET A 4 -26.19 12.94 1.28
CA MET A 4 -25.76 12.55 -0.06
C MET A 4 -25.54 11.04 -0.05
N PRO A 5 -26.26 10.26 -0.87
CA PRO A 5 -26.08 8.81 -0.88
C PRO A 5 -24.64 8.49 -1.23
N VAL A 6 -23.94 7.80 -0.32
CA VAL A 6 -22.58 7.29 -0.55
C VAL A 6 -22.65 6.36 -1.76
N ARG A 7 -22.21 6.86 -2.92
CA ARG A 7 -22.06 6.04 -4.12
C ARG A 7 -20.99 5.00 -3.82
N ARG A 8 -21.41 3.75 -3.59
CA ARG A 8 -20.47 2.63 -3.55
C ARG A 8 -19.72 2.60 -4.88
N GLY A 9 -18.40 2.68 -4.82
CA GLY A 9 -17.54 2.57 -5.99
C GLY A 9 -17.80 1.26 -6.75
N PRO A 10 -17.34 1.16 -8.01
CA PRO A 10 -17.48 -0.05 -8.79
C PRO A 10 -16.84 -1.23 -8.05
N GLY A 11 -17.66 -2.20 -7.64
CA GLY A 11 -17.18 -3.41 -6.97
C GLY A 11 -16.28 -4.27 -7.87
N PRO A 12 -15.65 -5.32 -7.33
CA PRO A 12 -14.64 -6.12 -8.04
C PRO A 12 -15.17 -6.84 -9.30
N ARG A 13 -16.49 -7.00 -9.44
CA ARG A 13 -17.14 -7.59 -10.63
C ARG A 13 -17.46 -6.57 -11.73
N HIS A 14 -17.37 -5.27 -11.45
CA HIS A 14 -17.58 -4.22 -12.45
C HIS A 14 -16.32 -4.06 -13.32
N PRO A 15 -16.43 -3.81 -14.64
CA PRO A 15 -15.27 -3.63 -15.52
C PRO A 15 -14.24 -2.60 -14.99
N LEU A 16 -14.71 -1.46 -14.47
CA LEU A 16 -13.83 -0.46 -13.85
C LEU A 16 -13.15 -1.01 -12.59
N GLY A 17 -13.88 -1.71 -11.72
CA GLY A 17 -13.30 -2.31 -10.51
C GLY A 17 -12.21 -3.34 -10.85
N ARG A 18 -12.40 -4.14 -11.91
CA ARG A 18 -11.37 -5.05 -12.42
C ARG A 18 -10.15 -4.32 -12.96
N ALA A 19 -10.34 -3.26 -13.76
CA ALA A 19 -9.25 -2.47 -14.29
C ALA A 19 -8.42 -1.82 -13.17
N SER A 20 -9.08 -1.24 -12.17
CA SER A 20 -8.41 -0.71 -10.98
C SER A 20 -7.64 -1.78 -10.21
N ALA A 21 -8.25 -2.95 -9.99
CA ALA A 21 -7.59 -4.07 -9.32
C ALA A 21 -6.34 -4.55 -10.08
N ALA A 22 -6.42 -4.64 -11.41
CA ALA A 22 -5.28 -5.01 -12.26
C ALA A 22 -4.15 -3.98 -12.19
N TYR A 23 -4.48 -2.69 -12.25
CA TYR A 23 -3.50 -1.61 -12.10
C TYR A 23 -2.79 -1.66 -10.73
N LEU A 24 -3.56 -1.80 -9.65
CA LEU A 24 -3.02 -1.92 -8.29
C LEU A 24 -2.17 -3.20 -8.13
N ALA A 25 -2.54 -4.30 -8.78
CA ALA A 25 -1.71 -5.50 -8.81
C ALA A 25 -0.38 -5.25 -9.51
N GLY A 26 -0.36 -4.50 -10.61
CA GLY A 26 0.87 -4.10 -11.31
C GLY A 26 1.79 -3.22 -10.46
N ASN A 27 1.24 -2.27 -9.69
CA ASN A 27 2.04 -1.47 -8.76
C ASN A 27 2.68 -2.33 -7.68
N ARG A 28 1.93 -3.28 -7.12
CA ARG A 28 2.45 -4.21 -6.12
C ARG A 28 3.55 -5.11 -6.70
N ALA A 29 3.40 -5.59 -7.93
CA ALA A 29 4.43 -6.38 -8.59
C ALA A 29 5.75 -5.60 -8.75
N ARG A 30 5.68 -4.32 -9.12
CA ARG A 30 6.88 -3.45 -9.17
C ARG A 30 7.51 -3.24 -7.78
N LEU A 31 6.69 -3.07 -6.73
CA LEU A 31 7.19 -2.98 -5.35
C LEU A 31 7.91 -4.26 -4.93
N GLU A 32 7.39 -5.42 -5.31
CA GLU A 32 8.02 -6.72 -5.06
C GLU A 32 9.37 -6.85 -5.80
N GLU A 33 9.44 -6.41 -7.06
CA GLU A 33 10.68 -6.36 -7.83
C GLU A 33 11.73 -5.48 -7.15
N MET A 34 11.37 -4.25 -6.77
CA MET A 34 12.28 -3.35 -6.06
C MET A 34 12.75 -3.92 -4.71
N ALA A 35 11.85 -4.58 -3.97
CA ALA A 35 12.18 -5.23 -2.70
C ALA A 35 13.14 -6.40 -2.89
N ARG A 36 12.96 -7.17 -3.97
CA ARG A 36 13.85 -8.27 -4.35
C ARG A 36 15.23 -7.74 -4.72
N ASP A 37 15.29 -6.70 -5.55
CA ASP A 37 16.55 -6.07 -5.97
C ASP A 37 17.31 -5.44 -4.80
N ALA A 38 16.58 -4.95 -3.80
CA ALA A 38 17.14 -4.45 -2.54
C ALA A 38 17.57 -5.56 -1.56
N GLY A 39 17.39 -6.84 -1.90
CA GLY A 39 17.78 -7.98 -1.08
C GLY A 39 16.94 -8.17 0.19
N LEU A 40 15.70 -7.67 0.20
CA LEU A 40 14.79 -7.87 1.33
C LEU A 40 14.36 -9.35 1.42
N ARG A 41 14.18 -9.83 2.65
CA ARG A 41 13.52 -11.10 2.95
C ARG A 41 12.03 -10.97 2.67
N ASP A 42 11.45 -12.01 2.08
CA ASP A 42 10.04 -12.03 1.67
C ASP A 42 9.59 -10.75 0.91
N PRO A 43 10.12 -10.51 -0.30
CA PRO A 43 9.75 -9.33 -1.10
C PRO A 43 8.24 -9.23 -1.36
N ALA A 44 7.56 -10.37 -1.51
CA ALA A 44 6.13 -10.40 -1.78
C ALA A 44 5.32 -9.95 -0.56
N GLY A 45 5.65 -10.45 0.64
CA GLY A 45 5.04 -10.00 1.89
C GLY A 45 5.32 -8.53 2.20
N PHE A 46 6.54 -8.05 1.94
CA PHE A 46 6.88 -6.63 2.04
C PHE A 46 6.01 -5.79 1.11
N ALA A 47 5.92 -6.16 -0.18
CA ALA A 47 5.17 -5.42 -1.18
C ALA A 47 3.67 -5.34 -0.85
N TRP A 48 3.09 -6.40 -0.29
CA TRP A 48 1.71 -6.40 0.19
C TRP A 48 1.51 -5.42 1.34
N SER A 49 2.30 -5.55 2.41
CA SER A 49 2.17 -4.70 3.60
C SER A 49 2.43 -3.23 3.29
N PHE A 50 3.46 -2.95 2.50
CA PHE A 50 3.82 -1.59 2.08
C PHE A 50 2.73 -0.96 1.21
N HIS A 51 2.16 -1.71 0.26
CA HIS A 51 1.11 -1.17 -0.60
C HIS A 51 -0.18 -0.87 0.20
N ILE A 52 -0.56 -1.72 1.16
CA ILE A 52 -1.66 -1.43 2.09
C ILE A 52 -1.41 -0.14 2.85
N LEU A 53 -0.19 0.05 3.37
CA LEU A 53 0.19 1.26 4.11
C LEU A 53 0.04 2.53 3.26
N VAL A 54 0.50 2.51 2.01
CA VAL A 54 0.35 3.64 1.08
C VAL A 54 -1.12 3.94 0.79
N GLN A 55 -1.94 2.91 0.59
CA GLN A 55 -3.38 3.11 0.37
C GLN A 55 -4.05 3.69 1.62
N GLY A 56 -3.71 3.17 2.80
CA GLY A 56 -4.20 3.66 4.08
C GLY A 56 -3.81 5.11 4.35
N SER A 57 -2.58 5.52 3.99
CA SER A 57 -2.14 6.91 4.18
C SER A 57 -2.88 7.90 3.29
N ILE A 58 -3.25 7.50 2.08
CA ILE A 58 -4.07 8.35 1.18
C ILE A 58 -5.47 8.55 1.78
N ILE A 59 -6.06 7.49 2.33
CA ILE A 59 -7.37 7.58 2.98
C ILE A 59 -7.30 8.43 4.25
N ALA A 60 -6.28 8.24 5.10
CA ALA A 60 -6.10 9.04 6.31
C ALA A 60 -5.93 10.55 6.00
N ASP A 61 -5.16 10.89 4.97
CA ASP A 61 -5.04 12.27 4.49
C ASP A 61 -6.39 12.83 4.01
N CYS A 62 -7.16 12.03 3.25
CA CYS A 62 -8.51 12.41 2.83
C CYS A 62 -9.50 12.56 4.00
N GLU A 63 -9.30 11.82 5.09
CA GLU A 63 -10.07 11.93 6.35
C GLU A 63 -9.64 13.13 7.20
N GLY A 64 -8.57 13.83 6.81
CA GLY A 64 -8.10 15.06 7.45
C GLY A 64 -6.94 14.89 8.42
N ASP A 65 -6.21 13.77 8.40
CA ASP A 65 -4.95 13.63 9.13
C ASP A 65 -3.81 14.34 8.37
N PRO A 66 -3.34 15.53 8.82
CA PRO A 66 -2.27 16.24 8.14
C PRO A 66 -0.91 15.54 8.26
N ASP A 67 -0.77 14.60 9.19
CA ASP A 67 0.44 13.86 9.49
C ASP A 67 0.43 12.44 8.89
N ALA A 68 -0.59 12.08 8.08
CA ALA A 68 -0.75 10.75 7.51
C ALA A 68 0.51 10.25 6.78
N VAL A 69 1.17 11.12 6.01
CA VAL A 69 2.43 10.80 5.32
C VAL A 69 3.57 10.58 6.31
N ALA A 70 3.64 11.37 7.38
CA ALA A 70 4.66 11.22 8.42
C ALA A 70 4.49 9.88 9.15
N HIS A 71 3.26 9.55 9.55
CA HIS A 71 2.91 8.25 10.15
C HIS A 71 3.26 7.09 9.22
N ALA A 72 2.91 7.20 7.94
CA ALA A 72 3.22 6.18 6.94
C ALA A 72 4.74 5.99 6.76
N ARG A 73 5.54 7.05 6.81
CA ARG A 73 7.00 6.95 6.72
C ARG A 73 7.61 6.19 7.90
N VAL A 74 7.12 6.44 9.11
CA VAL A 74 7.56 5.70 10.31
C VAL A 74 7.22 4.22 10.18
N ALA A 75 5.96 3.90 9.83
CA ALA A 75 5.55 2.51 9.63
C ALA A 75 6.31 1.81 8.48
N ALA A 76 6.61 2.53 7.40
CA ALA A 76 7.40 2.04 6.29
C ALA A 76 8.83 1.67 6.72
N ALA A 77 9.46 2.48 7.58
CA ALA A 77 10.79 2.17 8.12
C ALA A 77 10.77 0.89 8.95
N LEU A 78 9.74 0.70 9.78
CA LEU A 78 9.56 -0.54 10.55
C LEU A 78 9.34 -1.76 9.65
N LEU A 79 8.56 -1.62 8.57
CA LEU A 79 8.40 -2.69 7.58
C LEU A 79 9.72 -3.01 6.88
N LEU A 80 10.49 -2.00 6.48
CA LEU A 80 11.80 -2.21 5.85
C LEU A 80 12.73 -2.97 6.79
N ASP A 81 12.84 -2.54 8.05
CA ASP A 81 13.68 -3.21 9.05
C ASP A 81 13.22 -4.64 9.34
N HIS A 82 11.89 -4.87 9.42
CA HIS A 82 11.34 -6.21 9.59
C HIS A 82 11.71 -7.16 8.45
N HIS A 83 11.82 -6.65 7.23
CA HIS A 83 12.17 -7.41 6.03
C HIS A 83 13.68 -7.37 5.69
N ARG A 84 14.51 -6.64 6.43
CA ARG A 84 15.96 -6.68 6.20
C ARG A 84 16.52 -8.08 6.49
N PRO A 85 17.48 -8.57 5.68
CA PRO A 85 18.22 -9.76 6.01
C PRO A 85 18.97 -9.56 7.33
N PRO A 86 19.15 -10.62 8.14
CA PRO A 86 19.98 -10.53 9.33
C PRO A 86 21.38 -10.06 8.94
N ALA A 87 21.99 -9.21 9.76
CA ALA A 87 23.39 -8.83 9.56
C ALA A 87 24.25 -10.10 9.51
N HIS A 88 25.11 -10.22 8.51
CA HIS A 88 26.08 -11.31 8.45
C HIS A 88 27.07 -11.13 9.61
N PRO A 89 27.39 -12.20 10.39
CA PRO A 89 28.38 -12.13 11.46
C PRO A 89 29.79 -11.82 10.95
#